data_AF-A0A7V9HJ94-F1
#
_entry.id   AF-A0A7V9HJ94-F1
#
_cell.length_a   1.000
_cell.length_b   1.000
_cell.length_c   1.000
_cell.angle_alpha   90.00
_cell.angle_beta   90.00
_cell.angle_gamma   90.00
#
_symmetry.space_group_name_H-M   'P 1'
#
loop_
_entity.id
_entity.type
_entity.pdbx_description
1 polymer ?
#
loop_
_entity_poly.entity_id
_entity_poly.type
_entity_poly.pdbx_seq_one_letter_code
_entity_poly.pdbx_strand_id
1 'polypeptide(L)'
;MRTILQQHLHALGGEPRAIRECRIVDAFRTTLVGPCWVTYDVQFETANAARGATARVTGVLYRDAKKARAAFDELDRFWATGGGAAPVTQPFFSLPELNMLLVVFLYDPYLPALASLMLGPPPAIEPLLLGPLGTGDWRAGGWDVEPIRYRFGKIATLRLSARALEARAFAKVYFHDDKGAHAYQAFARLRERATQGAAFSVPAPLAYDDELGTLFLEDVPGTSLEDPFRRGEEATAAVRRTAAALAELHLSDLAVAEPRIDLHNELGRLERSAELLRSARAELAPAVDQIVGAAVERLAEVPPAPTLGDFKAAHVLVDGDRLGLIDVDQLAGSDPVLDVARFMTQLWSAAPEFALPSKRTRAIAMEFAEEYFTHAPRSWRARLPVRYAMALVVHIAARHWRQEPDWPDQAEAFVAEAMTAVTGRWG
;
A
#
# COMPACT_ATOMS: atom_id res chain seq x y z
N MET A 1 -10.29 9.69 -22.65
CA MET A 1 -8.92 9.17 -22.49
C MET A 1 -8.57 8.07 -23.49
N ARG A 2 -9.34 6.96 -23.58
CA ARG A 2 -9.09 5.88 -24.56
C ARG A 2 -8.74 6.37 -25.98
N THR A 3 -9.54 7.27 -26.56
CA THR A 3 -9.29 7.83 -27.91
C THR A 3 -7.98 8.59 -28.01
N ILE A 4 -7.62 9.34 -26.97
CA ILE A 4 -6.36 10.09 -26.91
C ILE A 4 -5.19 9.09 -26.84
N LEU A 5 -5.27 8.15 -25.90
CA LEU A 5 -4.27 7.09 -25.77
C LEU A 5 -4.12 6.27 -27.05
N GLN A 6 -5.18 6.03 -27.80
CA GLN A 6 -5.12 5.33 -29.09
C GLN A 6 -4.27 6.07 -30.14
N GLN A 7 -4.20 7.39 -30.08
CA GLN A 7 -3.44 8.23 -31.00
C GLN A 7 -1.96 8.30 -30.62
N HIS A 8 -1.62 8.11 -29.34
CA HIS A 8 -0.28 8.35 -28.80
C HIS A 8 0.46 7.08 -28.35
N LEU A 9 -0.26 6.01 -27.97
CA LEU A 9 0.34 4.74 -27.58
C LEU A 9 0.36 3.77 -28.76
N HIS A 10 1.55 3.54 -29.30
CA HIS A 10 1.85 2.34 -30.07
C HIS A 10 2.08 1.18 -29.08
N ALA A 11 1.77 -0.07 -29.45
CA ALA A 11 1.92 -1.17 -28.50
C ALA A 11 3.38 -1.28 -28.03
N LEU A 12 3.59 -1.83 -26.83
CA LEU A 12 4.92 -2.23 -26.35
C LEU A 12 5.53 -3.18 -27.41
N GLY A 13 6.52 -2.69 -28.18
CA GLY A 13 7.10 -3.41 -29.32
C GLY A 13 6.78 -2.86 -30.73
N GLY A 14 6.21 -1.66 -30.84
CA GLY A 14 6.19 -0.87 -32.10
C GLY A 14 5.01 -1.11 -33.04
N GLU A 15 4.27 -2.20 -32.90
CA GLU A 15 3.07 -2.45 -33.72
C GLU A 15 1.84 -1.71 -33.19
N PRO A 16 1.09 -0.96 -34.02
CA PRO A 16 -0.16 -0.33 -33.61
C PRO A 16 -1.18 -1.42 -33.21
N ARG A 17 -1.67 -1.39 -31.98
CA ARG A 17 -2.80 -2.22 -31.55
C ARG A 17 -3.95 -1.33 -31.11
N ALA A 18 -5.17 -1.74 -31.47
CA ALA A 18 -6.36 -1.07 -30.98
C ALA A 18 -6.47 -1.25 -29.46
N ILE A 19 -6.84 -0.19 -28.75
CA ILE A 19 -7.13 -0.20 -27.32
C ILE A 19 -8.59 -0.63 -27.17
N ARG A 20 -8.76 -1.83 -26.63
CA ARG A 20 -10.07 -2.39 -26.26
C ARG A 20 -10.66 -1.61 -25.10
N GLU A 21 -9.84 -1.35 -24.09
CA GLU A 21 -10.28 -0.81 -22.81
C GLU A 21 -9.23 0.10 -22.18
N CYS A 22 -9.69 1.15 -21.51
CA CYS A 22 -8.88 2.08 -20.73
C CYS A 22 -9.67 2.46 -19.48
N ARG A 23 -9.17 2.10 -18.30
CA ARG A 23 -9.82 2.38 -17.01
C ARG A 23 -8.87 3.12 -16.09
N ILE A 24 -9.39 4.04 -15.28
CA ILE A 24 -8.65 4.62 -14.17
C ILE A 24 -8.54 3.56 -13.08
N VAL A 25 -7.34 3.31 -12.59
CA VAL A 25 -7.07 2.33 -11.52
C VAL A 25 -6.55 2.96 -10.24
N ASP A 26 -5.95 4.15 -10.35
CA ASP A 26 -5.53 4.94 -9.20
C ASP A 26 -5.55 6.41 -9.58
N ALA A 27 -5.84 7.27 -8.62
CA ALA A 27 -5.66 8.71 -8.75
C ALA A 27 -5.22 9.26 -7.41
N PHE A 28 -4.34 10.25 -7.39
CA PHE A 28 -4.00 10.89 -6.13
C PHE A 28 -3.47 12.31 -6.32
N ARG A 29 -3.49 13.07 -5.24
CA ARG A 29 -2.85 14.38 -5.10
C ARG A 29 -2.27 14.51 -3.70
N THR A 30 -1.21 15.28 -3.55
CA THR A 30 -0.55 15.49 -2.24
C THR A 30 -0.84 16.85 -1.63
N THR A 31 -1.27 17.83 -2.43
CA THR A 31 -1.63 19.17 -1.98
C THR A 31 -2.80 19.74 -2.79
N LEU A 32 -3.42 20.81 -2.28
CA LEU A 32 -4.53 21.49 -2.95
C LEU A 32 -4.12 22.28 -4.21
N VAL A 33 -2.83 22.54 -4.39
CA VAL A 33 -2.29 23.34 -5.51
C VAL A 33 -1.28 22.60 -6.39
N GLY A 34 -0.85 21.41 -5.95
CA GLY A 34 0.09 20.55 -6.67
C GLY A 34 -0.56 19.78 -7.82
N PRO A 35 0.24 18.98 -8.54
CA PRO A 35 -0.26 18.13 -9.61
C PRO A 35 -1.18 17.03 -9.07
N CYS A 36 -2.02 16.51 -9.95
CA CYS A 36 -2.83 15.32 -9.73
C CYS A 36 -2.30 14.20 -10.62
N TRP A 37 -2.08 13.03 -10.06
CA TRP A 37 -1.65 11.85 -10.79
C TRP A 37 -2.86 10.96 -11.02
N VAL A 38 -3.03 10.45 -12.24
CA VAL A 38 -4.09 9.51 -12.61
C VAL A 38 -3.46 8.38 -13.38
N THR A 39 -3.58 7.16 -12.87
CA THR A 39 -3.03 5.96 -13.48
C THR A 39 -4.13 5.19 -14.19
N TYR A 40 -3.84 4.81 -15.43
CA TYR A 40 -4.73 4.09 -16.33
C TYR A 40 -4.18 2.69 -16.59
N ASP A 41 -5.05 1.68 -16.49
CA ASP A 41 -4.81 0.38 -17.10
C ASP A 41 -5.40 0.38 -18.51
N VAL A 42 -4.54 0.05 -19.48
CA VAL A 42 -4.84 0.06 -20.91
C VAL A 42 -4.73 -1.37 -21.42
N GLN A 43 -5.84 -1.90 -21.93
CA GLN A 43 -5.88 -3.23 -22.53
C GLN A 43 -5.91 -3.10 -24.05
N PHE A 44 -4.96 -3.75 -24.72
CA PHE A 44 -4.91 -3.82 -26.18
C PHE A 44 -5.69 -5.03 -26.71
N GLU A 45 -6.24 -4.90 -27.91
CA GLU A 45 -6.76 -6.02 -28.68
C GLU A 45 -5.62 -7.00 -29.01
N THR A 46 -5.90 -8.30 -28.90
CA THR A 46 -4.93 -9.36 -29.21
C THR A 46 -5.62 -10.46 -30.01
N ALA A 47 -4.90 -11.08 -30.94
CA ALA A 47 -5.38 -12.26 -31.66
C ALA A 47 -5.50 -13.51 -30.76
N ASN A 48 -4.87 -13.48 -29.57
CA ASN A 48 -4.88 -14.55 -28.60
C ASN A 48 -5.19 -13.98 -27.20
N ALA A 49 -6.46 -14.07 -26.79
CA ALA A 49 -7.00 -13.47 -25.57
C ALA A 49 -6.28 -13.89 -24.27
N ALA A 50 -5.56 -15.03 -24.28
CA ALA A 50 -4.81 -15.54 -23.14
C ALA A 50 -3.53 -14.74 -22.81
N ARG A 51 -3.09 -13.83 -23.69
CA ARG A 51 -1.97 -12.89 -23.45
C ARG A 51 -2.39 -11.46 -23.76
N GLY A 52 -3.47 -10.99 -23.13
CA GLY A 52 -3.85 -9.57 -23.20
C GLY A 52 -2.64 -8.71 -22.86
N ALA A 53 -2.12 -7.94 -23.81
CA ALA A 53 -1.08 -6.96 -23.52
C ALA A 53 -1.77 -5.86 -22.73
N THR A 54 -1.42 -5.74 -21.45
CA THR A 54 -1.85 -4.63 -20.61
C THR A 54 -0.68 -3.69 -20.42
N ALA A 55 -0.90 -2.40 -20.62
CA ALA A 55 0.06 -1.37 -20.23
C ALA A 55 -0.56 -0.50 -19.16
N ARG A 56 0.28 -0.03 -18.24
CA ARG A 56 -0.09 0.97 -17.26
C ARG A 56 0.56 2.30 -17.61
N VAL A 57 -0.23 3.36 -17.56
CA VAL A 57 0.19 4.71 -17.97
C VAL A 57 -0.30 5.69 -16.93
N THR A 58 0.57 6.58 -16.45
CA THR A 58 0.20 7.61 -15.48
C THR A 58 0.19 8.98 -16.15
N GLY A 59 -0.95 9.66 -16.07
CA GLY A 59 -1.11 11.06 -16.40
C GLY A 59 -0.82 11.93 -15.20
N VAL A 60 0.11 12.87 -15.34
CA VAL A 60 0.40 13.93 -14.36
C VAL A 60 -0.25 15.20 -14.86
N LEU A 61 -1.36 15.59 -14.22
CA LEU A 61 -2.12 16.80 -14.54
C LEU A 61 -1.58 17.98 -13.75
N TYR A 62 -1.31 19.08 -14.46
CA TYR A 62 -0.86 20.33 -13.87
C TYR A 62 -1.95 21.40 -14.00
N ARG A 63 -2.06 22.28 -12.99
CA ARG A 63 -2.97 23.44 -13.05
C ARG A 63 -2.52 24.51 -14.04
N ASP A 64 -1.24 24.51 -14.42
CA ASP A 64 -0.60 25.53 -15.25
C ASP A 64 0.18 24.86 -16.40
N ALA A 65 -0.08 25.31 -17.62
CA ALA A 65 0.58 24.86 -18.83
C ALA A 65 2.11 25.04 -18.78
N LYS A 66 2.61 26.12 -18.15
CA LYS A 66 4.05 26.36 -17.99
C LYS A 66 4.69 25.28 -17.13
N LYS A 67 4.01 24.84 -16.06
CA LYS A 67 4.48 23.76 -15.19
C LYS A 67 4.48 22.41 -15.91
N ALA A 68 3.41 22.12 -16.67
CA ALA A 68 3.37 20.92 -17.50
C ALA A 68 4.53 20.88 -18.51
N ARG A 69 4.81 22.02 -19.16
CA ARG A 69 5.91 22.13 -20.11
C ARG A 69 7.28 21.96 -19.44
N ALA A 70 7.50 22.62 -18.30
CA ALA A 70 8.75 22.49 -17.57
C ALA A 70 9.01 21.04 -17.12
N ALA A 71 7.98 20.33 -16.66
CA ALA A 71 8.09 18.91 -16.29
C ALA A 71 8.39 18.01 -17.50
N PHE A 72 7.80 18.30 -18.66
CA PHE A 72 8.14 17.61 -19.90
C PHE A 72 9.61 17.84 -20.28
N ASP A 73 10.08 19.09 -20.27
CA ASP A 73 11.46 19.44 -20.63
C ASP A 73 12.49 18.88 -19.62
N GLU A 74 12.10 18.68 -18.35
CA GLU A 74 12.91 17.98 -17.35
C GLU A 74 13.02 16.48 -17.66
N LEU A 75 11.90 15.82 -17.96
CA LEU A 75 11.87 14.40 -18.28
C LEU A 75 12.61 14.10 -19.59
N ASP A 76 12.46 14.97 -20.60
CA ASP A 76 13.18 14.88 -21.87
C ASP A 76 14.69 14.95 -21.69
N ARG A 77 15.17 15.87 -20.85
CA ARG A 77 16.60 15.95 -20.49
C ARG A 77 17.07 14.70 -19.75
N PHE A 78 16.30 14.19 -18.79
CA PHE A 78 16.64 12.99 -18.04
C PHE A 78 16.86 11.77 -18.95
N TRP A 79 15.95 11.55 -19.91
CA TRP A 79 16.08 10.45 -20.86
C TRP A 79 17.18 10.69 -21.90
N ALA A 80 17.40 11.94 -22.33
CA ALA A 80 18.48 12.29 -23.24
C ALA A 80 19.88 12.06 -22.65
N THR A 81 20.04 12.14 -21.32
CA THR A 81 21.31 11.88 -20.62
C THR A 81 21.46 10.44 -20.13
N GLY A 82 20.59 9.51 -20.54
CA GLY A 82 20.67 8.10 -20.17
C GLY A 82 20.21 7.79 -18.73
N GLY A 83 19.22 8.52 -18.21
CA GLY A 83 18.69 8.33 -16.85
C GLY A 83 18.01 6.98 -16.56
N GLY A 84 17.91 6.08 -17.54
CA GLY A 84 17.33 4.75 -17.36
C GLY A 84 17.66 3.81 -18.53
N ALA A 85 17.02 2.64 -18.54
CA ALA A 85 17.19 1.67 -19.62
C ALA A 85 16.72 2.26 -20.97
N ALA A 86 17.45 1.95 -22.06
CA ALA A 86 17.11 2.45 -23.39
C ALA A 86 15.66 2.08 -23.76
N PRO A 87 14.80 3.07 -24.07
CA PRO A 87 13.39 2.81 -24.24
C PRO A 87 13.11 2.06 -25.54
N VAL A 88 12.34 0.98 -25.46
CA VAL A 88 11.85 0.20 -26.61
C VAL A 88 10.56 0.75 -27.21
N THR A 89 9.96 1.76 -26.57
CA THR A 89 8.79 2.51 -27.05
C THR A 89 8.87 3.95 -26.52
N GLN A 90 8.02 4.85 -26.99
CA GLN A 90 7.99 6.22 -26.47
C GLN A 90 7.70 6.24 -24.96
N PRO A 91 8.62 6.75 -24.12
CA PRO A 91 8.51 6.61 -22.66
C PRO A 91 7.48 7.55 -22.03
N PHE A 92 7.28 8.72 -22.63
CA PHE A 92 6.33 9.73 -22.19
C PHE A 92 5.90 10.64 -23.35
N PHE A 93 4.77 11.32 -23.20
CA PHE A 93 4.26 12.28 -24.17
C PHE A 93 3.43 13.38 -23.51
N SER A 94 3.40 14.54 -24.15
CA SER A 94 2.65 15.71 -23.66
C SER A 94 1.26 15.75 -24.29
N LEU A 95 0.27 16.14 -23.49
CA LEU A 95 -1.08 16.51 -23.90
C LEU A 95 -1.35 17.95 -23.46
N PRO A 96 -0.94 18.95 -24.27
CA PRO A 96 -1.06 20.36 -23.92
C PRO A 96 -2.50 20.80 -23.63
N GLU A 97 -3.48 20.21 -24.30
CA GLU A 97 -4.91 20.53 -24.18
C GLU A 97 -5.45 20.22 -22.78
N LEU A 98 -4.78 19.29 -22.08
CA LEU A 98 -5.12 18.87 -20.73
C LEU A 98 -4.10 19.33 -19.68
N ASN A 99 -3.06 20.07 -20.08
CA ASN A 99 -1.89 20.35 -19.24
C ASN A 99 -1.35 19.07 -18.58
N MET A 100 -1.27 17.98 -19.34
CA MET A 100 -0.99 16.65 -18.81
C MET A 100 0.25 16.03 -19.46
N LEU A 101 1.10 15.43 -18.63
CA LEU A 101 2.20 14.58 -19.06
C LEU A 101 1.80 13.11 -18.87
N LEU A 102 1.91 12.29 -19.90
CA LEU A 102 1.68 10.85 -19.78
C LEU A 102 3.01 10.12 -19.72
N VAL A 103 3.17 9.24 -18.73
CA VAL A 103 4.37 8.42 -18.50
C VAL A 103 3.97 6.96 -18.49
N VAL A 104 4.63 6.13 -19.29
CA VAL A 104 4.42 4.69 -19.31
C VAL A 104 5.12 4.05 -18.12
N PHE A 105 4.47 3.11 -17.43
CA PHE A 105 4.91 2.47 -16.17
C PHE A 105 6.40 2.07 -16.14
N LEU A 106 6.91 1.49 -17.22
CA LEU A 106 8.31 1.02 -17.29
C LEU A 106 9.34 2.16 -17.17
N TYR A 107 8.90 3.38 -17.44
CA TYR A 107 9.73 4.58 -17.56
C TYR A 107 9.34 5.63 -16.52
N ASP A 108 8.78 5.20 -15.38
CA ASP A 108 8.62 6.08 -14.22
C ASP A 108 10.01 6.62 -13.82
N PRO A 109 10.26 7.94 -13.94
CA PRO A 109 11.58 8.52 -13.67
C PRO A 109 12.01 8.40 -12.21
N TYR A 110 11.05 8.16 -11.32
CA TYR A 110 11.28 8.00 -9.89
C TYR A 110 11.59 6.54 -9.52
N LEU A 111 11.37 5.58 -10.44
CA LEU A 111 11.62 4.15 -10.26
C LEU A 111 12.42 3.60 -11.46
N PRO A 112 13.65 4.09 -11.69
CA PRO A 112 14.40 3.82 -12.92
C PRO A 112 14.75 2.33 -13.11
N ALA A 113 14.74 1.53 -12.05
CA ALA A 113 14.98 0.09 -12.09
C ALA A 113 13.83 -0.74 -12.71
N LEU A 114 12.64 -0.16 -12.94
CA LEU A 114 11.48 -0.92 -13.42
C LEU A 114 11.72 -1.60 -14.76
N ALA A 115 12.24 -0.86 -15.75
CA ALA A 115 12.46 -1.41 -17.09
C ALA A 115 13.44 -2.60 -17.09
N SER A 116 14.52 -2.53 -16.31
CA SER A 116 15.47 -3.64 -16.20
C SER A 116 14.90 -4.83 -15.44
N LEU A 117 14.23 -4.59 -14.30
CA LEU A 117 13.65 -5.65 -13.49
C LEU A 117 12.51 -6.40 -14.18
N MET A 118 11.79 -5.76 -15.11
CA MET A 118 10.78 -6.41 -15.93
C MET A 118 11.36 -7.42 -16.95
N LEU A 119 12.67 -7.39 -17.20
CA LEU A 119 13.38 -8.42 -17.98
C LEU A 119 13.83 -9.61 -17.11
N GLY A 120 13.91 -9.42 -15.79
CA GLY A 120 14.35 -10.40 -14.82
C GLY A 120 15.18 -9.78 -13.69
N PRO A 121 15.51 -10.55 -12.64
CA PRO A 121 16.37 -10.09 -11.57
C PRO A 121 17.82 -9.90 -12.05
N PRO A 122 18.62 -9.07 -11.35
CA PRO A 122 20.05 -8.96 -11.64
C PRO A 122 20.76 -10.31 -11.48
N PRO A 123 21.80 -10.62 -12.28
CA PRO A 123 22.54 -11.89 -12.18
C PRO A 123 23.14 -12.17 -10.80
N ALA A 124 23.50 -11.13 -10.04
CA ALA A 124 24.00 -11.26 -8.68
C ALA A 124 22.91 -11.67 -7.66
N ILE A 125 21.64 -11.35 -7.96
CA ILE A 125 20.48 -11.62 -7.09
C ILE A 125 19.87 -12.98 -7.41
N GLU A 126 19.94 -13.45 -8.66
CA GLU A 126 19.34 -14.72 -9.10
C GLU A 126 19.67 -15.92 -8.18
N PRO A 127 20.94 -16.16 -7.76
CA PRO A 127 21.25 -17.28 -6.87
C PRO A 127 20.52 -17.20 -5.52
N LEU A 128 20.28 -15.99 -5.00
CA LEU A 128 19.55 -15.79 -3.75
C LEU A 128 18.06 -16.13 -3.91
N LEU A 129 17.47 -15.79 -5.05
CA LEU A 129 16.06 -16.08 -5.35
C LEU A 129 15.81 -17.57 -5.59
N LEU A 130 16.81 -18.29 -6.13
CA LEU A 130 16.75 -19.72 -6.37
C LEU A 130 17.20 -20.56 -5.16
N GLY A 131 17.79 -19.93 -4.13
CA GLY A 131 18.24 -20.59 -2.90
C GLY A 131 17.22 -21.52 -2.23
N PRO A 132 15.91 -21.19 -2.17
CA PRO A 132 14.89 -22.08 -1.62
C PRO A 132 14.76 -23.44 -2.32
N LEU A 133 15.24 -23.60 -3.56
CA LEU A 133 15.27 -24.89 -4.27
C LEU A 133 16.33 -25.86 -3.69
N GLY A 134 17.14 -25.42 -2.74
CA GLY A 134 18.16 -26.23 -2.08
C GLY A 134 19.48 -26.32 -2.84
N THR A 135 20.33 -27.26 -2.46
CA THR A 135 21.69 -27.40 -3.01
C THR A 135 21.65 -27.81 -4.49
N GLY A 136 22.21 -26.97 -5.36
CA GLY A 136 22.35 -27.24 -6.80
C GLY A 136 22.73 -25.99 -7.58
N ASP A 137 23.26 -26.16 -8.78
CA ASP A 137 23.54 -25.06 -9.72
C ASP A 137 22.26 -24.66 -10.47
N TRP A 138 21.27 -24.17 -9.72
CA TRP A 138 20.01 -23.73 -10.29
C TRP A 138 20.22 -22.48 -11.14
N ARG A 139 19.63 -22.51 -12.34
CA ARG A 139 19.58 -21.38 -13.28
C ARG A 139 18.18 -21.31 -13.85
N ALA A 140 17.59 -20.12 -13.82
CA ALA A 140 16.31 -19.91 -14.48
C ALA A 140 16.52 -19.93 -16.00
N GLY A 141 15.69 -20.65 -16.74
CA GLY A 141 15.64 -20.53 -18.22
C GLY A 141 15.04 -19.20 -18.70
N GLY A 142 14.60 -18.36 -17.77
CA GLY A 142 13.97 -17.07 -17.96
C GLY A 142 13.07 -16.74 -16.76
N TRP A 143 12.61 -15.50 -16.69
CA TRP A 143 11.74 -15.02 -15.62
C TRP A 143 10.42 -14.52 -16.19
N ASP A 144 9.33 -14.85 -15.52
CA ASP A 144 8.04 -14.19 -15.69
C ASP A 144 7.90 -13.14 -14.58
N VAL A 145 7.84 -11.87 -14.99
CA VAL A 145 7.79 -10.72 -14.08
C VAL A 145 6.42 -10.05 -14.20
N GLU A 146 5.71 -9.97 -13.08
CA GLU A 146 4.36 -9.42 -13.04
C GLU A 146 4.28 -8.27 -12.03
N PRO A 147 3.80 -7.07 -12.44
CA PRO A 147 3.58 -5.97 -11.52
C PRO A 147 2.31 -6.22 -10.68
N ILE A 148 2.50 -6.49 -9.39
CA ILE A 148 1.41 -6.73 -8.42
C ILE A 148 0.82 -5.41 -7.92
N ARG A 149 1.70 -4.44 -7.63
CA ARG A 149 1.31 -3.12 -7.14
C ARG A 149 2.18 -2.06 -7.77
N TYR A 150 1.60 -0.93 -8.11
CA TYR A 150 2.35 0.22 -8.60
C TYR A 150 1.67 1.51 -8.16
N ARG A 151 2.45 2.41 -7.57
CA ARG A 151 2.08 3.80 -7.31
C ARG A 151 3.18 4.67 -7.88
N PHE A 152 2.83 5.40 -8.94
CA PHE A 152 3.72 6.31 -9.63
C PHE A 152 4.49 7.19 -8.64
N GLY A 153 5.81 7.30 -8.82
CA GLY A 153 6.65 8.16 -7.99
C GLY A 153 6.88 7.68 -6.56
N LYS A 154 6.43 6.46 -6.21
CA LYS A 154 6.48 5.99 -4.82
C LYS A 154 7.04 4.59 -4.68
N ILE A 155 6.38 3.61 -5.28
CA ILE A 155 6.73 2.20 -5.09
C ILE A 155 6.11 1.32 -6.18
N ALA A 156 6.82 0.27 -6.57
CA ALA A 156 6.24 -0.87 -7.26
C ALA A 156 6.58 -2.19 -6.54
N THR A 157 5.70 -3.16 -6.63
CA THR A 157 5.96 -4.54 -6.18
C THR A 157 5.78 -5.46 -7.37
N LEU A 158 6.86 -6.15 -7.72
CA LEU A 158 6.93 -7.10 -8.83
C LEU A 158 6.99 -8.51 -8.26
N ARG A 159 6.23 -9.44 -8.83
CA ARG A 159 6.38 -10.87 -8.60
C ARG A 159 7.33 -11.43 -9.65
N LEU A 160 8.38 -12.10 -9.20
CA LEU A 160 9.37 -12.77 -10.02
C LEU A 160 9.12 -14.27 -9.94
N SER A 161 8.82 -14.91 -11.08
CA SER A 161 8.65 -16.37 -11.17
C SER A 161 9.68 -16.95 -12.11
N ALA A 162 10.51 -17.88 -11.64
CA ALA A 162 11.50 -18.54 -12.48
C ALA A 162 10.79 -19.56 -13.40
N ARG A 163 10.99 -19.47 -14.71
CA ARG A 163 10.35 -20.39 -15.66
C ARG A 163 10.87 -21.81 -15.47
N ALA A 164 9.95 -22.77 -15.53
CA ALA A 164 10.21 -24.21 -15.35
C ALA A 164 10.81 -24.60 -13.98
N LEU A 165 10.84 -23.68 -13.02
CA LEU A 165 11.23 -23.92 -11.64
C LEU A 165 10.08 -23.47 -10.72
N GLU A 166 9.86 -24.18 -9.62
CA GLU A 166 8.88 -23.76 -8.61
C GLU A 166 9.50 -22.73 -7.65
N ALA A 167 10.12 -21.68 -8.19
CA ALA A 167 10.75 -20.60 -7.42
C ALA A 167 10.06 -19.26 -7.71
N ARG A 168 9.63 -18.60 -6.63
CA ARG A 168 8.99 -17.28 -6.66
C ARG A 168 9.63 -16.36 -5.63
N ALA A 169 9.67 -15.08 -5.97
CA ALA A 169 10.14 -14.01 -5.11
C ALA A 169 9.40 -12.71 -5.42
N PHE A 170 9.59 -11.70 -4.57
CA PHE A 170 9.06 -10.37 -4.80
C PHE A 170 10.17 -9.33 -4.82
N ALA A 171 10.07 -8.36 -5.72
CA ALA A 171 10.92 -7.17 -5.75
C ALA A 171 10.07 -5.94 -5.44
N LYS A 172 10.37 -5.25 -4.33
CA LYS A 172 9.77 -3.96 -3.98
C LYS A 172 10.75 -2.85 -4.40
N VAL A 173 10.39 -2.12 -5.44
CA VAL A 173 11.16 -1.02 -6.00
C VAL A 173 10.67 0.27 -5.37
N TYR A 174 11.53 0.96 -4.62
CA TYR A 174 11.21 2.20 -3.93
C TYR A 174 11.69 3.39 -4.74
N PHE A 175 11.05 4.54 -4.52
CA PHE A 175 11.69 5.81 -4.85
C PHE A 175 13.05 5.87 -4.13
N HIS A 176 14.07 6.42 -4.77
CA HIS A 176 15.44 6.44 -4.26
C HIS A 176 15.57 7.38 -3.05
N ASP A 177 15.13 6.89 -1.89
CA ASP A 177 15.24 7.45 -0.56
C ASP A 177 15.55 6.32 0.46
N ASP A 178 15.71 6.67 1.73
CA ASP A 178 16.09 5.69 2.77
C ASP A 178 14.97 4.67 3.09
N LYS A 179 13.78 4.75 2.49
CA LYS A 179 12.66 3.85 2.83
C LYS A 179 12.93 2.40 2.47
N GLY A 180 13.59 2.15 1.34
CA GLY A 180 13.92 0.78 0.93
C GLY A 180 14.86 0.09 1.92
N ALA A 181 15.89 0.81 2.37
CA ALA A 181 16.82 0.34 3.39
C ALA A 181 16.11 0.12 4.74
N HIS A 182 15.25 1.05 5.16
CA HIS A 182 14.45 0.88 6.38
C HIS A 182 13.50 -0.32 6.29
N ALA A 183 12.88 -0.56 5.14
CA ALA A 183 12.04 -1.72 4.91
C ALA A 183 12.84 -3.02 5.02
N TYR A 184 14.03 -3.10 4.42
CA TYR A 184 14.93 -4.26 4.59
C TYR A 184 15.21 -4.55 6.07
N GLN A 185 15.54 -3.53 6.86
CA GLN A 185 15.80 -3.67 8.29
C GLN A 185 14.54 -4.11 9.06
N ALA A 186 13.36 -3.60 8.71
CA ALA A 186 12.09 -4.02 9.31
C ALA A 186 11.80 -5.51 9.05
N PHE A 187 11.92 -5.96 7.81
CA PHE A 187 11.78 -7.37 7.46
C PHE A 187 12.81 -8.25 8.17
N ALA A 188 14.08 -7.82 8.26
CA ALA A 188 15.13 -8.60 8.88
C ALA A 188 14.87 -8.82 10.38
N ARG A 189 14.53 -7.75 11.10
CA ARG A 189 14.19 -7.78 12.53
C ARG A 189 12.98 -8.66 12.83
N LEU A 190 11.91 -8.50 12.04
CA LEU A 190 10.70 -9.31 12.24
C LEU A 190 10.91 -10.77 11.81
N ARG A 191 11.73 -11.03 10.81
CA ARG A 191 12.10 -12.39 10.41
C ARG A 191 12.85 -13.10 11.52
N GLU A 192 13.83 -12.44 12.14
CA GLU A 192 14.56 -12.99 13.28
C GLU A 192 13.59 -13.36 14.40
N ARG A 193 12.68 -12.44 14.77
CA ARG A 193 11.63 -12.71 15.76
C ARG A 193 10.74 -13.89 15.36
N ALA A 194 10.31 -13.96 14.10
CA ALA A 194 9.47 -15.04 13.60
C ALA A 194 10.17 -16.41 13.72
N THR A 195 11.47 -16.48 13.45
CA THR A 195 12.25 -17.73 13.57
C THR A 195 12.45 -18.21 15.01
N GLN A 196 12.17 -17.37 16.01
CA GLN A 196 12.22 -17.70 17.43
C GLN A 196 10.89 -18.29 17.96
N GLY A 197 10.00 -18.73 17.06
CA GLY A 197 8.76 -19.42 17.42
C GLY A 197 7.55 -18.52 17.59
N ALA A 198 7.50 -17.37 16.91
CA ALA A 198 6.33 -16.50 16.91
C ALA A 198 5.11 -17.17 16.23
N ALA A 199 3.90 -16.72 16.57
CA ALA A 199 2.66 -17.17 15.94
C ALA A 199 2.48 -16.71 14.48
N PHE A 200 3.49 -16.05 13.90
CA PHE A 200 3.49 -15.55 12.54
C PHE A 200 4.86 -15.77 11.86
N SER A 201 4.83 -15.78 10.54
CA SER A 201 6.00 -15.76 9.67
C SER A 201 6.10 -14.41 8.96
N VAL A 202 7.31 -14.06 8.52
CA VAL A 202 7.58 -12.84 7.74
C VAL A 202 8.48 -13.25 6.58
N PRO A 203 8.27 -12.73 5.35
CA PRO A 203 9.18 -12.98 4.25
C PRO A 203 10.62 -12.61 4.62
N ALA A 204 11.55 -13.54 4.43
CA ALA A 204 12.98 -13.27 4.50
C ALA A 204 13.36 -12.17 3.48
N PRO A 205 14.04 -11.10 3.92
CA PRO A 205 14.66 -10.14 3.03
C PRO A 205 15.94 -10.74 2.45
N LEU A 206 15.88 -11.15 1.17
CA LEU A 206 16.97 -11.84 0.49
C LEU A 206 18.13 -10.89 0.18
N ALA A 207 17.82 -9.66 -0.24
CA ALA A 207 18.79 -8.62 -0.52
C ALA A 207 18.10 -7.25 -0.57
N TYR A 208 18.85 -6.19 -0.27
CA TYR A 208 18.52 -4.83 -0.68
C TYR A 208 19.64 -4.34 -1.61
N ASP A 209 19.26 -3.91 -2.80
CA ASP A 209 20.16 -3.32 -3.79
C ASP A 209 20.00 -1.80 -3.75
N ASP A 210 21.00 -1.11 -3.19
CA ASP A 210 21.01 0.34 -3.01
C ASP A 210 20.94 1.07 -4.37
N GLU A 211 21.68 0.59 -5.38
CA GLU A 211 21.72 1.23 -6.70
C GLU A 211 20.35 1.15 -7.39
N LEU A 212 19.66 0.03 -7.24
CA LEU A 212 18.31 -0.17 -7.78
C LEU A 212 17.19 0.36 -6.86
N GLY A 213 17.51 0.76 -5.62
CA GLY A 213 16.50 1.07 -4.60
C GLY A 213 15.49 -0.07 -4.41
N THR A 214 15.95 -1.32 -4.50
CA THR A 214 15.06 -2.49 -4.62
C THR A 214 15.30 -3.51 -3.51
N LEU A 215 14.24 -3.86 -2.78
CA LEU A 215 14.20 -4.92 -1.79
C LEU A 215 13.68 -6.21 -2.41
N PHE A 216 14.45 -7.29 -2.33
CA PHE A 216 14.07 -8.63 -2.75
C PHE A 216 13.63 -9.46 -1.54
N LEU A 217 12.46 -10.09 -1.64
CA LEU A 217 11.81 -10.86 -0.58
C LEU A 217 11.53 -12.28 -1.06
N GLU A 218 11.64 -13.25 -0.15
CA GLU A 218 11.13 -14.60 -0.40
C GLU A 218 9.60 -14.58 -0.61
N ASP A 219 9.09 -15.60 -1.29
CA ASP A 219 7.65 -15.87 -1.31
C ASP A 219 7.21 -16.54 0.00
N VAL A 220 6.01 -16.20 0.48
CA VAL A 220 5.41 -16.78 1.68
C VAL A 220 4.07 -17.40 1.31
N PRO A 221 3.81 -18.65 1.71
CA PRO A 221 2.56 -19.34 1.36
C PRO A 221 1.35 -18.67 2.02
N GLY A 222 0.19 -18.91 1.42
CA GLY A 222 -1.11 -18.50 1.93
C GLY A 222 -1.86 -17.53 1.02
N THR A 223 -3.09 -17.24 1.42
CA THR A 223 -3.99 -16.28 0.74
C THR A 223 -4.33 -15.13 1.67
N SER A 224 -4.66 -13.97 1.12
CA SER A 224 -5.01 -12.79 1.90
C SER A 224 -6.19 -13.07 2.85
N LEU A 225 -6.14 -12.55 4.07
CA LEU A 225 -7.25 -12.58 5.02
C LEU A 225 -8.51 -11.86 4.49
N GLU A 226 -8.37 -11.00 3.48
CA GLU A 226 -9.51 -10.39 2.80
C GLU A 226 -10.29 -11.35 1.90
N ASP A 227 -9.65 -12.41 1.40
CA ASP A 227 -10.23 -13.26 0.37
C ASP A 227 -11.52 -13.96 0.87
N PRO A 228 -11.56 -14.54 2.08
CA PRO A 228 -12.80 -15.03 2.66
C PRO A 228 -13.88 -13.96 2.79
N PHE A 229 -13.52 -12.72 3.18
CA PHE A 229 -14.52 -11.63 3.30
C PHE A 229 -15.13 -11.29 1.95
N ARG A 230 -14.31 -11.20 0.88
CA ARG A 230 -14.78 -10.94 -0.49
C ARG A 230 -15.67 -12.06 -1.04
N ARG A 231 -15.50 -13.29 -0.55
CA ARG A 231 -16.34 -14.45 -0.91
C ARG A 231 -17.55 -14.64 0.03
N GLY A 232 -17.68 -13.82 1.07
CA GLY A 232 -18.73 -13.96 2.08
C GLY A 232 -18.58 -15.23 2.95
N GLU A 233 -17.36 -15.74 3.06
CA GLU A 233 -17.02 -16.95 3.82
C GLU A 233 -16.78 -16.64 5.31
N GLU A 234 -16.78 -17.69 6.13
CA GLU A 234 -16.38 -17.59 7.53
C GLU A 234 -14.87 -17.36 7.61
N ALA A 235 -14.45 -16.36 8.41
CA ALA A 235 -13.04 -16.06 8.64
C ALA A 235 -12.73 -15.77 10.12
N THR A 236 -13.67 -16.03 11.02
CA THR A 236 -13.58 -15.64 12.43
C THR A 236 -12.38 -16.30 13.10
N ALA A 237 -12.12 -17.58 12.83
CA ALA A 237 -10.93 -18.25 13.37
C ALA A 237 -9.61 -17.58 12.93
N ALA A 238 -9.51 -17.20 11.66
CA ALA A 238 -8.33 -16.51 11.13
C ALA A 238 -8.18 -15.09 11.68
N VAL A 239 -9.29 -14.37 11.87
CA VAL A 239 -9.33 -13.05 12.52
C VAL A 239 -8.83 -13.13 13.95
N ARG A 240 -9.26 -14.15 14.71
CA ARG A 240 -8.83 -14.35 16.10
C ARG A 240 -7.35 -14.71 16.20
N ARG A 241 -6.85 -15.58 15.31
CA ARG A 241 -5.40 -15.86 15.23
C ARG A 241 -4.59 -14.60 14.89
N THR A 242 -5.09 -13.78 13.97
CA THR A 242 -4.45 -12.50 13.59
C THR A 242 -4.37 -11.56 14.79
N ALA A 243 -5.44 -11.45 15.58
CA ALA A 243 -5.48 -10.64 16.78
C ALA A 243 -4.47 -11.11 17.84
N ALA A 244 -4.39 -12.43 18.07
CA ALA A 244 -3.44 -13.03 19.00
C ALA A 244 -1.98 -12.82 18.55
N ALA A 245 -1.68 -13.03 17.26
CA ALA A 245 -0.34 -12.82 16.71
C ALA A 245 0.10 -11.35 16.78
N LEU A 246 -0.82 -10.41 16.53
CA LEU A 246 -0.52 -8.99 16.67
C LEU A 246 -0.25 -8.61 18.13
N ALA A 247 -1.02 -9.15 19.08
CA ALA A 247 -0.78 -8.93 20.50
C ALA A 247 0.58 -9.50 20.94
N GLU A 248 0.96 -10.69 20.43
CA GLU A 248 2.29 -11.27 20.68
C GLU A 248 3.41 -10.35 20.19
N LEU A 249 3.30 -9.80 18.96
CA LEU A 249 4.27 -8.85 18.42
C LEU A 249 4.38 -7.60 19.30
N HIS A 250 3.26 -7.00 19.66
CA HIS A 250 3.22 -5.78 20.47
C HIS A 250 3.76 -5.97 21.90
N LEU A 251 3.75 -7.20 22.42
CA LEU A 251 4.28 -7.54 23.74
C LEU A 251 5.71 -8.09 23.69
N SER A 252 6.27 -8.26 22.50
CA SER A 252 7.64 -8.72 22.34
C SER A 252 8.65 -7.68 22.81
N ASP A 253 9.86 -8.15 23.08
CA ASP A 253 11.04 -7.34 23.40
C ASP A 253 11.77 -6.82 22.16
N LEU A 254 11.13 -6.88 20.98
CA LEU A 254 11.71 -6.41 19.73
C LEU A 254 12.06 -4.92 19.85
N ALA A 255 13.36 -4.61 19.77
CA ALA A 255 13.82 -3.24 19.88
C ALA A 255 13.42 -2.42 18.64
N VAL A 256 12.49 -1.48 18.80
CA VAL A 256 12.10 -0.52 17.75
C VAL A 256 12.28 0.91 18.26
N ALA A 257 13.55 1.30 18.39
CA ALA A 257 13.92 2.65 18.81
C ALA A 257 13.63 3.69 17.72
N GLU A 258 13.89 3.35 16.46
CA GLU A 258 13.58 4.17 15.28
C GLU A 258 13.22 3.27 14.08
N PRO A 259 12.33 3.73 13.17
CA PRO A 259 11.61 5.00 13.24
C PRO A 259 10.54 5.01 14.36
N ARG A 260 10.16 6.20 14.84
CA ARG A 260 9.03 6.37 15.78
C ARG A 260 7.80 7.02 15.14
N ILE A 261 6.63 6.57 15.58
CA ILE A 261 5.35 7.23 15.34
C ILE A 261 4.85 7.76 16.69
N ASP A 262 5.22 8.99 17.02
CA ASP A 262 4.81 9.65 18.26
C ASP A 262 3.40 10.24 18.18
N LEU A 263 2.80 10.52 19.35
CA LEU A 263 1.46 11.07 19.46
C LEU A 263 1.37 12.47 18.84
N HIS A 264 2.42 13.29 18.94
CA HIS A 264 2.42 14.64 18.40
C HIS A 264 2.22 14.64 16.88
N ASN A 265 2.97 13.79 16.17
CA ASN A 265 2.88 13.61 14.73
C ASN A 265 1.51 13.04 14.31
N GLU A 266 0.95 12.09 15.07
CA GLU A 266 -0.39 11.57 14.82
C GLU A 266 -1.49 12.60 15.05
N LEU A 267 -1.40 13.44 16.10
CA LEU A 267 -2.32 14.56 16.32
C LEU A 267 -2.19 15.62 15.22
N GLY A 268 -0.97 15.93 14.77
CA GLY A 268 -0.77 16.81 13.63
C GLY A 268 -1.37 16.25 12.32
N ARG A 269 -1.31 14.94 12.12
CA ARG A 269 -1.95 14.25 10.99
C ARG A 269 -3.48 14.30 11.09
N LEU A 270 -4.03 14.08 12.29
CA LEU A 270 -5.45 14.24 12.58
C LEU A 270 -5.91 15.66 12.26
N GLU A 271 -5.19 16.69 12.74
CA GLU A 271 -5.58 18.08 12.57
C GLU A 271 -5.61 18.49 11.09
N ARG A 272 -4.60 18.10 10.30
CA ARG A 272 -4.61 18.33 8.84
C ARG A 272 -5.78 17.62 8.15
N SER A 273 -6.16 16.44 8.64
CA SER A 273 -7.31 15.69 8.12
C SER A 273 -8.63 16.37 8.51
N ALA A 274 -8.72 16.88 9.73
CA ALA A 274 -9.86 17.62 10.25
C ALA A 274 -10.06 18.94 9.50
N GLU A 275 -8.99 19.71 9.25
CA GLU A 275 -9.04 20.96 8.48
C GLU A 275 -9.63 20.74 7.08
N LEU A 276 -9.21 19.67 6.40
CA LEU A 276 -9.79 19.27 5.12
C LEU A 276 -11.30 19.03 5.24
N LEU A 277 -11.73 18.24 6.23
CA LEU A 277 -13.15 17.93 6.42
C LEU A 277 -13.98 19.18 6.77
N ARG A 278 -13.48 20.05 7.65
CA ARG A 278 -14.12 21.33 7.99
C ARG A 278 -14.30 22.21 6.75
N SER A 279 -13.29 22.25 5.88
CA SER A 279 -13.35 23.06 4.66
C SER A 279 -14.26 22.48 3.59
N ALA A 280 -14.27 21.16 3.42
CA ALA A 280 -14.99 20.50 2.33
C ALA A 280 -16.43 20.07 2.69
N ARG A 281 -16.71 19.86 3.98
CA ARG A 281 -18.02 19.45 4.55
C ARG A 281 -18.26 20.23 5.85
N ALA A 282 -18.50 21.54 5.73
CA ALA A 282 -18.62 22.45 6.86
C ALA A 282 -19.67 22.04 7.91
N GLU A 283 -20.73 21.34 7.49
CA GLU A 283 -21.76 20.77 8.35
C GLU A 283 -21.23 19.69 9.32
N LEU A 284 -20.11 19.05 9.01
CA LEU A 284 -19.47 18.04 9.87
C LEU A 284 -18.50 18.66 10.89
N ALA A 285 -18.17 19.95 10.76
CA ALA A 285 -17.15 20.61 11.57
C ALA A 285 -17.34 20.44 13.10
N PRO A 286 -18.55 20.63 13.68
CA PRO A 286 -18.73 20.49 15.12
C PRO A 286 -18.41 19.08 15.63
N ALA A 287 -18.78 18.04 14.86
CA ALA A 287 -18.50 16.65 15.22
C ALA A 287 -17.00 16.34 15.08
N VAL A 288 -16.36 16.84 14.02
CA VAL A 288 -14.92 16.71 13.81
C VAL A 288 -14.14 17.39 14.97
N ASP A 289 -14.55 18.58 15.39
CA ASP A 289 -13.93 19.29 16.52
C ASP A 289 -14.03 18.51 17.83
N GLN A 290 -15.16 17.85 18.08
CA GLN A 290 -15.33 17.00 19.25
C GLN A 290 -14.40 15.77 19.21
N ILE A 291 -14.20 15.17 18.02
CA ILE A 291 -13.27 14.04 17.84
C ILE A 291 -11.82 14.49 18.09
N VAL A 292 -11.42 15.63 17.51
CA VAL A 292 -10.08 16.20 17.74
C VAL A 292 -9.87 16.54 19.22
N GLY A 293 -10.84 17.21 19.85
CA GLY A 293 -10.78 17.55 21.27
C GLY A 293 -10.63 16.30 22.15
N ALA A 294 -11.39 15.24 21.87
CA ALA A 294 -11.27 13.97 22.57
C ALA A 294 -9.88 13.33 22.39
N ALA A 295 -9.28 13.42 21.21
CA ALA A 295 -7.92 12.94 20.96
C ALA A 295 -6.88 13.69 21.77
N VAL A 296 -6.97 15.03 21.82
CA VAL A 296 -6.05 15.89 22.59
C VAL A 296 -6.21 15.69 24.09
N GLU A 297 -7.44 15.53 24.58
CA GLU A 297 -7.73 15.42 26.02
C GLU A 297 -7.42 14.04 26.59
N ARG A 298 -7.71 12.97 25.84
CA ARG A 298 -7.75 11.59 26.38
C ARG A 298 -6.57 10.72 25.99
N LEU A 299 -5.73 11.15 25.05
CA LEU A 299 -4.51 10.45 24.69
C LEU A 299 -3.30 11.12 25.32
N ALA A 300 -2.38 10.30 25.80
CA ALA A 300 -1.07 10.71 26.27
C ALA A 300 -0.01 9.86 25.56
N GLU A 301 1.21 10.38 25.45
CA GLU A 301 2.34 9.61 24.94
C GLU A 301 2.57 8.39 25.84
N VAL A 302 2.90 7.25 25.22
CA VAL A 302 3.11 5.98 25.92
C VAL A 302 4.49 5.42 25.59
N PRO A 303 5.06 4.52 26.41
CA PRO A 303 6.24 3.78 26.03
C PRO A 303 6.03 3.08 24.67
N PRO A 304 6.94 3.26 23.70
CA PRO A 304 6.77 2.69 22.39
C PRO A 304 6.88 1.17 22.44
N ALA A 305 6.01 0.49 21.71
CA ALA A 305 6.06 -0.93 21.43
C ALA A 305 6.26 -1.15 19.92
N PRO A 306 6.74 -2.33 19.49
CA PRO A 306 6.76 -2.69 18.07
C PRO A 306 5.37 -2.53 17.48
N THR A 307 5.24 -1.76 16.41
CA THR A 307 3.97 -1.45 15.75
C THR A 307 4.20 -1.49 14.23
N LEU A 308 3.40 -2.23 13.48
CA LEU A 308 3.51 -2.39 12.03
C LEU A 308 3.15 -1.12 11.25
N GLY A 309 2.33 -0.25 11.83
CA GLY A 309 2.05 1.08 11.32
C GLY A 309 1.02 1.13 10.19
N ASP A 310 0.90 0.15 9.29
CA ASP A 310 -0.17 0.13 8.28
C ASP A 310 -0.87 -1.23 8.24
N PHE A 311 -1.20 -1.76 9.42
CA PHE A 311 -1.77 -3.09 9.55
C PHE A 311 -3.20 -3.21 9.00
N LYS A 312 -3.42 -4.16 8.08
CA LYS A 312 -4.67 -4.40 7.33
C LYS A 312 -4.85 -5.88 7.08
N ALA A 313 -6.08 -6.31 6.79
CA ALA A 313 -6.36 -7.70 6.43
C ALA A 313 -5.60 -8.15 5.17
N ALA A 314 -5.43 -7.27 4.17
CA ALA A 314 -4.64 -7.56 2.97
C ALA A 314 -3.16 -7.90 3.25
N HIS A 315 -2.64 -7.52 4.42
CA HIS A 315 -1.24 -7.73 4.80
C HIS A 315 -1.03 -9.03 5.61
N VAL A 316 -2.10 -9.81 5.80
CA VAL A 316 -2.08 -11.09 6.50
C VAL A 316 -2.39 -12.20 5.52
N LEU A 317 -1.41 -13.09 5.32
CA LEU A 317 -1.57 -14.32 4.56
C LEU A 317 -1.95 -15.45 5.51
N VAL A 318 -2.94 -16.24 5.13
CA VAL A 318 -3.43 -17.40 5.89
C VAL A 318 -3.07 -18.67 5.12
N ASP A 319 -2.30 -19.55 5.75
CA ASP A 319 -1.94 -20.88 5.25
C ASP A 319 -2.27 -21.94 6.31
N GLY A 320 -3.49 -22.48 6.22
CA GLY A 320 -4.06 -23.30 7.29
C GLY A 320 -4.08 -22.54 8.62
N ASP A 321 -3.32 -23.04 9.59
CA ASP A 321 -3.18 -22.42 10.92
C ASP A 321 -2.01 -21.42 11.01
N ARG A 322 -1.16 -21.32 9.98
CA ARG A 322 -0.03 -20.38 9.96
C ARG A 322 -0.47 -19.03 9.41
N LEU A 323 0.16 -17.99 9.93
CA LEU A 323 0.01 -16.62 9.44
C LEU A 323 1.32 -16.14 8.82
N GLY A 324 1.23 -15.42 7.71
CA GLY A 324 2.31 -14.65 7.11
C GLY A 324 1.99 -13.16 7.20
N LEU A 325 2.91 -12.35 7.70
CA LEU A 325 2.79 -10.89 7.69
C LEU A 325 3.64 -10.32 6.54
N ILE A 326 2.98 -9.60 5.65
CA ILE A 326 3.61 -8.90 4.53
C ILE A 326 3.44 -7.38 4.70
N ASP A 327 4.12 -6.59 3.87
CA ASP A 327 4.09 -5.12 3.91
C ASP A 327 4.38 -4.52 5.30
N VAL A 328 5.48 -4.98 5.92
CA VAL A 328 5.93 -4.55 7.25
C VAL A 328 6.89 -3.35 7.22
N ASP A 329 6.99 -2.67 6.08
CA ASP A 329 7.91 -1.56 5.80
C ASP A 329 7.77 -0.39 6.78
N GLN A 330 6.60 -0.25 7.40
CA GLN A 330 6.27 0.83 8.33
C GLN A 330 6.44 0.42 9.81
N LEU A 331 7.15 -0.69 10.07
CA LEU A 331 7.51 -1.09 11.42
C LEU A 331 8.20 0.08 12.14
N ALA A 332 7.62 0.48 13.26
CA ALA A 332 8.04 1.61 14.05
C ALA A 332 7.76 1.37 15.54
N GLY A 333 8.40 2.17 16.40
CA GLY A 333 8.01 2.28 17.80
C GLY A 333 6.81 3.20 17.93
N SER A 334 5.69 2.72 18.47
CA SER A 334 4.48 3.54 18.67
C SER A 334 3.57 2.99 19.79
N ASP A 335 2.41 3.63 19.98
CA ASP A 335 1.31 3.05 20.76
C ASP A 335 0.73 1.84 19.99
N PRO A 336 0.81 0.62 20.54
CA PRO A 336 0.39 -0.60 19.85
C PRO A 336 -1.12 -0.63 19.52
N VAL A 337 -1.92 0.20 20.20
CA VAL A 337 -3.37 0.34 19.89
C VAL A 337 -3.60 0.98 18.52
N LEU A 338 -2.58 1.62 17.94
CA LEU A 338 -2.63 2.19 16.59
C LEU A 338 -2.95 1.15 15.52
N ASP A 339 -2.28 0.00 15.54
CA ASP A 339 -2.52 -1.06 14.55
C ASP A 339 -3.92 -1.67 14.72
N VAL A 340 -4.39 -1.80 15.96
CA VAL A 340 -5.75 -2.28 16.24
C VAL A 340 -6.78 -1.31 15.64
N ALA A 341 -6.61 -0.01 15.88
CA ALA A 341 -7.49 1.02 15.33
C ALA A 341 -7.47 1.05 13.79
N ARG A 342 -6.28 0.98 13.18
CA ARG A 342 -6.12 1.00 11.71
C ARG A 342 -6.74 -0.25 11.06
N PHE A 343 -6.56 -1.43 11.65
CA PHE A 343 -7.17 -2.68 11.18
C PHE A 343 -8.70 -2.62 11.26
N MET A 344 -9.25 -2.19 12.39
CA MET A 344 -10.70 -2.01 12.55
C MET A 344 -11.27 -1.02 11.53
N THR A 345 -10.60 0.13 11.34
CA THR A 345 -11.03 1.13 10.35
C THR A 345 -11.01 0.55 8.94
N GLN A 346 -9.97 -0.21 8.59
CA GLN A 346 -9.88 -0.84 7.28
C GLN A 346 -11.03 -1.82 7.04
N LEU A 347 -11.29 -2.74 7.98
CA LEU A 347 -12.40 -3.70 7.87
C LEU A 347 -13.76 -3.00 7.74
N TRP A 348 -14.03 -2.01 8.59
CA TRP A 348 -15.29 -1.26 8.56
C TRP A 348 -15.46 -0.53 7.22
N SER A 349 -14.40 0.13 6.74
CA SER A 349 -14.41 0.89 5.48
C SER A 349 -14.52 0.04 4.22
N ALA A 350 -14.15 -1.24 4.29
CA ALA A 350 -14.14 -2.18 3.18
C ALA A 350 -15.48 -2.93 3.01
N ALA A 351 -16.52 -2.59 3.79
CA ALA A 351 -17.84 -3.23 3.68
C ALA A 351 -18.40 -3.30 2.24
N PRO A 352 -18.31 -2.24 1.41
CA PRO A 352 -18.74 -2.31 0.01
C PRO A 352 -17.90 -3.29 -0.81
N GLU A 353 -16.58 -3.31 -0.60
CA GLU A 353 -15.65 -4.18 -1.34
C GLU A 353 -15.81 -5.66 -0.99
N PHE A 354 -16.22 -5.95 0.24
CA PHE A 354 -16.48 -7.31 0.71
C PHE A 354 -17.90 -7.78 0.38
N ALA A 355 -18.75 -6.92 -0.20
CA ALA A 355 -20.18 -7.18 -0.38
C ALA A 355 -20.88 -7.61 0.93
N LEU A 356 -20.39 -7.11 2.07
CA LEU A 356 -20.90 -7.39 3.40
C LEU A 356 -21.66 -6.17 3.96
N PRO A 357 -22.75 -6.35 4.73
CA PRO A 357 -23.37 -5.25 5.45
C PRO A 357 -22.39 -4.61 6.45
N SER A 358 -22.41 -3.27 6.60
CA SER A 358 -21.53 -2.56 7.54
C SER A 358 -21.64 -3.07 8.98
N LYS A 359 -22.82 -3.59 9.39
CA LYS A 359 -23.00 -4.23 10.70
C LYS A 359 -22.13 -5.48 10.85
N ARG A 360 -21.95 -6.27 9.78
CA ARG A 360 -21.14 -7.50 9.78
C ARG A 360 -19.66 -7.17 9.83
N THR A 361 -19.17 -6.23 9.02
CA THR A 361 -17.76 -5.81 9.09
C THR A 361 -17.42 -5.15 10.42
N ARG A 362 -18.35 -4.37 10.99
CA ARG A 362 -18.22 -3.86 12.36
C ARG A 362 -18.13 -4.98 13.38
N ALA A 363 -18.98 -6.01 13.30
CA ALA A 363 -18.91 -7.15 14.21
C ALA A 363 -17.57 -7.89 14.11
N ILE A 364 -17.03 -8.09 12.91
CA ILE A 364 -15.71 -8.71 12.71
C ILE A 364 -14.59 -7.84 13.30
N ALA A 365 -14.66 -6.51 13.08
CA ALA A 365 -13.69 -5.58 13.66
C ALA A 365 -13.74 -5.59 15.21
N MET A 366 -14.93 -5.68 15.81
CA MET A 366 -15.09 -5.80 17.25
C MET A 366 -14.56 -7.14 17.77
N GLU A 367 -14.85 -8.25 17.09
CA GLU A 367 -14.33 -9.58 17.44
C GLU A 367 -12.80 -9.61 17.42
N PHE A 368 -12.18 -9.00 16.39
CA PHE A 368 -10.73 -8.82 16.33
C PHE A 368 -10.20 -8.07 17.57
N ALA A 369 -10.81 -6.93 17.91
CA ALA A 369 -10.38 -6.13 19.05
C ALA A 369 -10.59 -6.87 20.38
N GLU A 370 -11.73 -7.54 20.56
CA GLU A 370 -12.02 -8.33 21.74
C GLU A 370 -10.99 -9.43 21.95
N GLU A 371 -10.69 -10.20 20.91
CA GLU A 371 -9.65 -11.23 20.96
C GLU A 371 -8.28 -10.62 21.29
N TYR A 372 -7.89 -9.52 20.64
CA TYR A 372 -6.62 -8.84 20.91
C TYR A 372 -6.47 -8.48 22.40
N PHE A 373 -7.52 -7.93 23.02
CA PHE A 373 -7.51 -7.55 24.45
C PHE A 373 -7.70 -8.73 25.42
N THR A 374 -7.85 -9.96 24.95
CA THR A 374 -7.68 -11.15 25.81
C THR A 374 -6.19 -11.43 26.10
N HIS A 375 -5.31 -11.03 25.17
CA HIS A 375 -3.85 -11.21 25.27
C HIS A 375 -3.13 -9.93 25.73
N ALA A 376 -3.62 -8.76 25.31
CA ALA A 376 -3.00 -7.47 25.62
C ALA A 376 -3.43 -6.88 26.98
N PRO A 377 -2.62 -6.01 27.60
CA PRO A 377 -2.96 -5.33 28.85
C PRO A 377 -4.30 -4.60 28.78
N ARG A 378 -5.17 -4.85 29.77
CA ARG A 378 -6.49 -4.20 29.88
C ARG A 378 -6.41 -2.66 29.90
N SER A 379 -5.32 -2.11 30.43
CA SER A 379 -5.08 -0.66 30.46
C SER A 379 -4.97 -0.02 29.07
N TRP A 380 -4.56 -0.79 28.06
CA TRP A 380 -4.47 -0.29 26.68
C TRP A 380 -5.85 -0.10 26.04
N ARG A 381 -6.86 -0.87 26.48
CA ARG A 381 -8.22 -0.85 25.91
C ARG A 381 -8.89 0.53 26.01
N ALA A 382 -8.57 1.31 27.04
CA ALA A 382 -9.14 2.64 27.23
C ALA A 382 -8.78 3.63 26.10
N ARG A 383 -7.65 3.42 25.40
CA ARG A 383 -7.20 4.26 24.28
C ARG A 383 -7.91 3.95 22.96
N LEU A 384 -8.45 2.73 22.82
CA LEU A 384 -8.96 2.22 21.54
C LEU A 384 -10.07 3.08 20.92
N PRO A 385 -11.13 3.51 21.65
CA PRO A 385 -12.22 4.24 21.01
C PRO A 385 -11.76 5.56 20.37
N VAL A 386 -10.82 6.26 21.03
CA VAL A 386 -10.26 7.52 20.53
C VAL A 386 -9.30 7.27 19.37
N ARG A 387 -8.42 6.26 19.48
CA ARG A 387 -7.52 5.85 18.37
C ARG A 387 -8.31 5.43 17.13
N TYR A 388 -9.41 4.70 17.30
CA TYR A 388 -10.30 4.27 16.21
C TYR A 388 -11.00 5.46 15.55
N ALA A 389 -11.51 6.42 16.34
CA ALA A 389 -12.09 7.65 15.82
C ALA A 389 -11.08 8.48 15.01
N MET A 390 -9.84 8.60 15.50
CA MET A 390 -8.76 9.26 14.75
C MET A 390 -8.47 8.54 13.44
N ALA A 391 -8.37 7.21 13.46
CA ALA A 391 -8.10 6.40 12.28
C ALA A 391 -9.21 6.57 11.22
N LEU A 392 -10.48 6.63 11.62
CA LEU A 392 -11.61 6.91 10.72
C LEU A 392 -11.50 8.28 10.04
N VAL A 393 -11.25 9.34 10.81
CA VAL A 393 -11.10 10.72 10.28
C VAL A 393 -9.91 10.81 9.31
N VAL A 394 -8.78 10.23 9.67
CA VAL A 394 -7.59 10.19 8.80
C VAL A 394 -7.84 9.34 7.56
N HIS A 395 -8.59 8.24 7.67
CA HIS A 395 -8.91 7.37 6.54
C HIS A 395 -9.80 8.07 5.51
N ILE A 396 -10.88 8.73 5.94
CA ILE A 396 -11.76 9.44 5.01
C ILE A 396 -11.05 10.62 4.34
N ALA A 397 -10.22 11.37 5.07
CA ALA A 397 -9.37 12.40 4.48
C ALA A 397 -8.40 11.82 3.44
N ALA A 398 -7.86 10.62 3.67
CA ALA A 398 -7.02 9.93 2.69
C ALA A 398 -7.78 9.57 1.41
N ARG A 399 -9.08 9.26 1.47
CA ARG A 399 -9.93 9.01 0.29
C ARG A 399 -10.06 10.26 -0.60
N HIS A 400 -10.18 11.44 0.01
CA HIS A 400 -10.06 12.70 -0.74
C HIS A 400 -8.70 12.81 -1.45
N TRP A 401 -7.60 12.54 -0.77
CA TRP A 401 -6.26 12.62 -1.38
C TRP A 401 -6.06 11.58 -2.49
N ARG A 402 -6.75 10.44 -2.43
CA ARG A 402 -6.85 9.43 -3.50
C ARG A 402 -7.93 9.72 -4.56
N GLN A 403 -8.54 10.91 -4.49
CA GLN A 403 -9.54 11.37 -5.47
C GLN A 403 -10.68 10.36 -5.67
N GLU A 404 -11.04 9.60 -4.63
CA GLU A 404 -12.14 8.64 -4.68
C GLU A 404 -13.46 9.43 -4.82
N PRO A 405 -14.27 9.21 -5.87
CA PRO A 405 -15.37 10.11 -6.21
C PRO A 405 -16.47 10.18 -5.15
N ASP A 406 -16.66 9.11 -4.39
CA ASP A 406 -17.68 8.93 -3.35
C ASP A 406 -17.21 9.32 -1.94
N TRP A 407 -15.96 9.80 -1.79
CA TRP A 407 -15.44 10.24 -0.50
C TRP A 407 -16.33 11.28 0.21
N PRO A 408 -16.93 12.28 -0.48
CA PRO A 408 -17.75 13.27 0.20
C PRO A 408 -18.97 12.59 0.82
N ASP A 409 -19.68 11.77 0.05
CA ASP A 409 -20.91 11.10 0.50
C ASP A 409 -20.66 10.18 1.70
N GLN A 410 -19.49 9.55 1.76
CA GLN A 410 -19.09 8.70 2.87
C GLN A 410 -18.66 9.47 4.13
N ALA A 411 -18.27 10.74 4.01
CA ALA A 411 -17.68 11.48 5.12
C ALA A 411 -18.60 11.59 6.34
N GLU A 412 -19.90 11.73 6.12
CA GLU A 412 -20.89 11.76 7.20
C GLU A 412 -20.92 10.44 7.98
N ALA A 413 -20.89 9.29 7.29
CA ALA A 413 -20.89 7.98 7.92
C ALA A 413 -19.61 7.73 8.74
N PHE A 414 -18.45 8.12 8.21
CA PHE A 414 -17.17 8.00 8.93
C PHE A 414 -17.14 8.88 10.18
N VAL A 415 -17.59 10.13 10.08
CA VAL A 415 -17.64 11.05 11.22
C VAL A 415 -18.67 10.58 12.26
N ALA A 416 -19.82 10.06 11.84
CA ALA A 416 -20.83 9.50 12.75
C ALA A 416 -20.33 8.25 13.49
N GLU A 417 -19.63 7.34 12.82
CA GLU A 417 -19.00 6.17 13.46
C GLU A 417 -17.89 6.61 14.43
N ALA A 418 -17.05 7.58 14.05
CA ALA A 418 -16.02 8.14 14.91
C ALA A 418 -16.62 8.81 16.16
N MET A 419 -17.73 9.54 16.00
CA MET A 419 -18.51 10.12 17.09
C MET A 419 -19.09 9.06 18.05
N THR A 420 -19.59 7.95 17.49
CA THR A 420 -20.08 6.82 18.29
C THR A 420 -18.97 6.23 19.16
N ALA A 421 -17.75 6.13 18.61
CA ALA A 421 -16.58 5.65 19.35
C ALA A 421 -16.18 6.59 20.50
N VAL A 422 -16.08 7.91 20.26
CA VAL A 422 -15.63 8.84 21.32
C VAL A 422 -16.68 9.10 22.40
N THR A 423 -17.98 8.97 22.10
CA THR A 423 -19.08 9.20 23.06
C THR A 423 -19.46 7.98 23.90
N GLY A 424 -18.77 6.84 23.73
CA GLY A 424 -18.97 5.66 24.57
C GLY A 424 -20.22 4.84 24.23
N ARG A 425 -20.88 5.10 23.09
CA ARG A 425 -21.99 4.28 22.56
C ARG A 425 -21.49 3.11 21.71
N TRP A 426 -20.28 2.65 22.00
CA TRP A 426 -19.48 1.79 21.15
C TRP A 426 -19.53 0.31 21.58
N GLY A 427 -20.42 -0.03 22.52
CA GLY A 427 -20.70 -1.38 23.01
C GLY A 427 -21.85 -2.04 22.28
#